data_AF-A0AAE3E3L6-F1
#
_entry.id   AF-A0AAE3E3L6-F1
#
_cell.length_a   1.000
_cell.length_b   1.000
_cell.length_c   1.000
_cell.angle_alpha   90.00
_cell.angle_beta   90.00
_cell.angle_gamma   90.00
#
_symmetry.space_group_name_H-M   'P 1'
#
loop_
_entity.id
_entity.type
_entity.pdbx_description
1 polymer ?
#
loop_
_entity_poly.entity_id
_entity_poly.type
_entity_poly.pdbx_seq_one_letter_code
_entity_poly.pdbx_strand_id
1 'polypeptide(L)'
;MAVKQLKKQLIASILSVAVAFVALASSTYAWYVSNNTVDATTSTIAAKTDNFVLQVAKLTEGAQHGTNQSLVASSIGHKISPSSTNDLKDWYASLTWGQDGLVHSYMQADVNETGEYTRDKTGTYTIDPARYAFIKSEYVIYTVTQTGTCDVYLAAEDGVPAVQVTATGTATSDIIPKSLRVGITMQDLDGTIPSGDEELVLVYAPYDETGKGNDGTGIDGWTYVADTANVAPVTYAHVYGENYIWTDSSKAQHNYAAQKNGAVYTAPTSNATTLASDVDYDGKIMRVYIWIEGTDEQCVNNSSEEDQSTFQVTVSLAGVAK
;
A
#
# COMPACT_ATOMS: atom_id res chain seq x y z
N MET A 1 -23.72 58.69 26.15
CA MET A 1 -23.93 57.22 26.24
C MET A 1 -23.48 56.45 24.99
N ALA A 2 -23.41 57.06 23.80
CA ALA A 2 -22.99 56.40 22.55
C ALA A 2 -21.54 55.86 22.56
N VAL A 3 -20.56 56.61 23.09
CA VAL A 3 -19.13 56.24 23.00
C VAL A 3 -18.77 54.99 23.82
N LYS A 4 -19.38 54.81 25.01
CA LYS A 4 -19.12 53.62 25.85
C LYS A 4 -19.68 52.35 25.21
N GLN A 5 -20.81 52.46 24.51
CA GLN A 5 -21.44 51.34 23.81
C GLN A 5 -20.65 50.98 22.55
N LEU A 6 -20.19 51.99 21.79
CA LEU A 6 -19.28 51.81 20.65
C LEU A 6 -17.97 51.13 21.04
N LYS A 7 -17.36 51.51 22.18
CA LYS A 7 -16.13 50.85 22.67
C LYS A 7 -16.34 49.38 23.04
N LYS A 8 -17.49 49.04 23.66
CA LYS A 8 -17.82 47.65 23.98
C LYS A 8 -18.07 46.81 22.73
N GLN A 9 -18.77 47.37 21.75
CA GLN A 9 -19.00 46.70 20.47
C GLN A 9 -17.69 46.49 19.70
N LEU A 10 -16.79 47.49 19.68
CA LEU A 10 -15.48 47.36 19.05
C LEU A 10 -14.62 46.25 19.69
N ILE A 11 -14.59 46.17 21.02
CA ILE A 11 -13.86 45.10 21.73
C ILE A 11 -14.47 43.73 21.45
N ALA A 12 -15.80 43.62 21.44
CA ALA A 12 -16.50 42.38 21.10
C ALA A 12 -16.20 41.97 19.64
N SER A 13 -16.19 42.91 18.69
CA SER A 13 -15.83 42.65 17.30
C SER A 13 -14.37 42.23 17.14
N ILE A 14 -13.43 42.84 17.87
CA ILE A 14 -12.01 42.44 17.85
C ILE A 14 -11.86 41.01 18.38
N LEU A 15 -12.55 40.66 19.46
CA LEU A 15 -12.54 39.30 20.01
C LEU A 15 -13.19 38.30 19.05
N SER A 16 -14.30 38.66 18.40
CA SER A 16 -14.92 37.83 17.36
C SER A 16 -14.02 37.66 16.14
N VAL A 17 -13.30 38.70 15.72
CA VAL A 17 -12.30 38.61 14.64
C VAL A 17 -11.14 37.72 15.08
N ALA A 18 -10.64 37.82 16.32
CA ALA A 18 -9.58 36.96 16.81
C ALA A 18 -10.01 35.49 16.92
N VAL A 19 -11.23 35.21 17.40
CA VAL A 19 -11.80 33.85 17.44
C VAL A 19 -12.05 33.33 16.03
N ALA A 20 -12.53 34.17 15.11
CA ALA A 20 -12.66 33.82 13.70
C ALA A 20 -11.31 33.61 13.02
N PHE A 21 -10.25 34.33 13.42
CA PHE A 21 -8.89 34.15 12.90
C PHE A 21 -8.23 32.89 13.43
N VAL A 22 -8.47 32.52 14.70
CA VAL A 22 -8.05 31.23 15.26
C VAL A 22 -8.85 30.09 14.62
N ALA A 23 -10.16 30.27 14.43
CA ALA A 23 -11.00 29.32 13.73
C ALA A 23 -10.60 29.16 12.26
N LEU A 24 -10.30 30.26 11.54
CA LEU A 24 -9.75 30.24 10.18
C LEU A 24 -8.33 29.66 10.16
N ALA A 25 -7.47 29.95 11.13
CA ALA A 25 -6.14 29.33 11.18
C ALA A 25 -6.23 27.82 11.45
N SER A 26 -7.22 27.36 12.23
CA SER A 26 -7.49 25.93 12.43
C SER A 26 -8.27 25.26 11.29
N SER A 27 -9.09 26.02 10.53
CA SER A 27 -9.91 25.47 9.44
C SER A 27 -9.29 25.67 8.05
N THR A 28 -8.31 26.56 7.89
CA THR A 28 -7.64 26.86 6.60
C THR A 28 -6.29 26.14 6.46
N TYR A 29 -5.81 25.45 7.49
CA TYR A 29 -4.60 24.59 7.43
C TYR A 29 -4.89 23.08 7.45
N ALA A 30 -6.16 22.69 7.58
CA ALA A 30 -6.56 21.30 7.79
C ALA A 30 -7.57 20.76 6.75
N TRP A 31 -7.94 21.52 5.72
CA TRP A 31 -8.67 20.96 4.57
C TRP A 31 -7.71 20.69 3.42
N TYR A 32 -6.91 19.64 3.64
CA TYR A 32 -6.06 18.95 2.68
C TYR A 32 -5.01 19.80 1.95
N VAL A 33 -3.82 19.85 2.54
CA VAL A 33 -2.62 20.22 1.77
C VAL A 33 -2.42 19.19 0.67
N SER A 34 -2.89 19.55 -0.52
CA SER A 34 -2.31 19.27 -1.84
C SER A 34 -1.54 17.95 -1.99
N ASN A 35 -2.27 16.83 -1.97
CA ASN A 35 -2.15 15.80 -3.01
C ASN A 35 -3.51 15.09 -3.12
N ASN A 36 -4.52 15.84 -3.57
CA ASN A 36 -5.89 15.34 -3.68
C ASN A 36 -6.00 14.41 -4.87
N THR A 37 -5.96 13.10 -4.58
CA THR A 37 -6.32 11.99 -5.45
C THR A 37 -5.48 11.82 -6.72
N VAL A 38 -4.62 10.80 -6.73
CA VAL A 38 -4.06 10.26 -7.99
C VAL A 38 -5.22 9.81 -8.85
N ASP A 39 -5.33 10.29 -10.09
CA ASP A 39 -6.28 9.77 -11.07
C ASP A 39 -5.79 8.41 -11.60
N ALA A 40 -5.59 7.45 -10.69
CA ALA A 40 -5.14 6.10 -11.02
C ALA A 40 -6.31 5.35 -11.65
N THR A 41 -6.59 5.68 -12.91
CA THR A 41 -7.56 4.95 -13.71
C THR A 41 -6.92 3.62 -14.09
N THR A 42 -7.41 2.55 -13.46
CA THR A 42 -7.20 1.15 -13.81
C THR A 42 -5.74 0.65 -13.74
N SER A 43 -5.27 0.34 -12.52
CA SER A 43 -4.14 -0.59 -12.36
C SER A 43 -4.57 -1.97 -12.83
N THR A 44 -4.07 -2.42 -13.98
CA THR A 44 -4.15 -3.84 -14.35
C THR A 44 -3.18 -4.58 -13.45
N ILE A 45 -3.65 -5.07 -12.30
CA ILE A 45 -2.78 -5.80 -11.36
C ILE A 45 -2.59 -7.20 -11.90
N ALA A 46 -1.45 -7.47 -12.51
CA ALA A 46 -1.15 -8.76 -13.13
C ALA A 46 -0.33 -9.62 -12.17
N ALA A 47 -0.92 -10.65 -11.57
CA ALA A 47 -0.13 -11.71 -10.96
C ALA A 47 0.36 -12.64 -12.08
N LYS A 48 1.66 -12.67 -12.38
CA LYS A 48 2.24 -13.56 -13.40
C LYS A 48 2.89 -14.76 -12.72
N THR A 49 2.43 -15.97 -12.99
CA THR A 49 3.15 -17.18 -12.56
C THR A 49 4.07 -17.68 -13.68
N ASP A 50 5.33 -18.00 -13.37
CA ASP A 50 6.29 -18.51 -14.36
C ASP A 50 6.75 -19.92 -13.98
N ASN A 51 5.81 -20.88 -13.95
CA ASN A 51 6.12 -22.32 -13.91
C ASN A 51 4.89 -23.17 -14.30
N PHE A 52 5.10 -24.39 -14.80
CA PHE A 52 4.04 -25.38 -15.08
C PHE A 52 3.30 -25.86 -13.82
N VAL A 53 3.78 -25.50 -12.63
CA VAL A 53 3.25 -25.99 -11.35
C VAL A 53 2.23 -25.03 -10.76
N LEU A 54 2.40 -23.71 -10.90
CA LEU A 54 1.58 -22.69 -10.22
C LEU A 54 0.71 -21.92 -11.22
N GLN A 55 -0.58 -21.81 -10.93
CA GLN A 55 -1.54 -20.99 -11.65
C GLN A 55 -2.17 -19.94 -10.72
N VAL A 56 -2.76 -18.92 -11.32
CA VAL A 56 -3.47 -17.87 -10.61
C VAL A 56 -4.76 -17.53 -11.32
N ALA A 57 -5.84 -17.41 -10.56
CA ALA A 57 -7.14 -16.97 -11.06
C ALA A 57 -7.71 -15.90 -10.12
N LYS A 58 -8.75 -15.18 -10.57
CA LYS A 58 -9.48 -14.30 -9.66
C LYS A 58 -10.17 -15.14 -8.59
N LEU A 59 -10.22 -14.63 -7.36
CA LEU A 59 -10.89 -15.36 -6.28
C LEU A 59 -12.35 -15.69 -6.61
N THR A 60 -13.06 -14.77 -7.27
CA THR A 60 -14.46 -14.95 -7.71
C THR A 60 -14.67 -16.05 -8.73
N GLU A 61 -13.62 -16.43 -9.47
CA GLU A 61 -13.66 -17.50 -10.45
C GLU A 61 -13.31 -18.84 -9.79
N GLY A 62 -12.52 -18.82 -8.71
CA GLY A 62 -12.01 -20.02 -8.04
C GLY A 62 -10.89 -20.70 -8.85
N ALA A 63 -10.34 -21.79 -8.33
CA ALA A 63 -9.30 -22.55 -9.01
C ALA A 63 -9.84 -23.14 -10.35
N GLN A 64 -9.18 -22.82 -11.46
CA GLN A 64 -9.62 -23.17 -12.82
C GLN A 64 -8.96 -24.46 -13.31
N HIS A 65 -9.40 -25.60 -12.77
CA HIS A 65 -8.85 -26.89 -13.16
C HIS A 65 -9.24 -27.33 -14.58
N GLY A 66 -8.32 -28.01 -15.28
CA GLY A 66 -8.63 -28.68 -16.55
C GLY A 66 -8.61 -27.80 -17.81
N THR A 67 -8.20 -26.53 -17.70
CA THR A 67 -7.89 -25.69 -18.86
C THR A 67 -6.50 -25.06 -18.72
N ASN A 68 -5.81 -24.80 -19.83
CA ASN A 68 -4.51 -24.08 -19.84
C ASN A 68 -4.71 -22.57 -19.55
N GLN A 69 -5.65 -22.18 -18.68
CA GLN A 69 -6.03 -20.77 -18.50
C GLN A 69 -5.24 -20.05 -17.40
N SER A 70 -5.00 -18.78 -17.76
CA SER A 70 -4.26 -17.67 -17.15
C SER A 70 -3.15 -17.96 -16.16
N LEU A 71 -1.91 -17.78 -16.65
CA LEU A 71 -0.76 -17.38 -15.83
C LEU A 71 -0.88 -15.91 -15.38
N VAL A 72 -1.93 -15.18 -15.77
CA VAL A 72 -2.11 -13.73 -15.53
C VAL A 72 -3.55 -13.43 -15.12
N ALA A 73 -3.76 -12.94 -13.90
CA ALA A 73 -5.07 -12.46 -13.44
C ALA A 73 -5.03 -10.95 -13.24
N SER A 74 -6.09 -10.22 -13.61
CA SER A 74 -6.16 -8.75 -13.57
C SER A 74 -7.38 -8.17 -12.87
N SER A 75 -7.19 -7.16 -12.04
CA SER A 75 -8.24 -6.33 -11.45
C SER A 75 -8.19 -4.90 -12.02
N ILE A 76 -9.19 -4.09 -11.69
CA ILE A 76 -9.23 -2.66 -12.01
C ILE A 76 -9.02 -1.89 -10.71
N GLY A 77 -7.99 -1.04 -10.67
CA GLY A 77 -7.77 -0.08 -9.60
C GLY A 77 -8.59 1.21 -9.72
N HIS A 78 -8.53 2.03 -8.68
CA HIS A 78 -9.10 3.37 -8.59
C HIS A 78 -8.10 4.34 -7.97
N LYS A 79 -8.50 5.62 -7.88
CA LYS A 79 -7.73 6.65 -7.21
C LYS A 79 -7.41 6.26 -5.77
N ILE A 80 -6.15 6.45 -5.35
CA ILE A 80 -5.71 6.31 -3.96
C ILE A 80 -5.05 7.61 -3.49
N SER A 81 -5.11 7.85 -2.20
CA SER A 81 -4.42 8.96 -1.53
C SER A 81 -3.22 8.46 -0.72
N PRO A 82 -2.23 9.32 -0.45
CA PRO A 82 -1.20 9.01 0.54
C PRO A 82 -1.82 8.54 1.85
N SER A 83 -1.37 7.38 2.30
CA SER A 83 -1.92 6.64 3.43
C SER A 83 -0.80 5.87 4.12
N SER A 84 -1.00 5.48 5.37
CA SER A 84 0.03 4.75 6.12
C SER A 84 -0.57 3.62 6.92
N THR A 85 0.15 2.51 7.00
CA THR A 85 -0.23 1.31 7.76
C THR A 85 0.98 0.42 8.04
N ASN A 86 0.88 -0.41 9.08
CA ASN A 86 1.87 -1.44 9.41
C ASN A 86 1.31 -2.87 9.32
N ASP A 87 0.01 -3.02 9.09
CA ASP A 87 -0.67 -4.32 9.18
C ASP A 87 -1.82 -4.50 8.19
N LEU A 88 -2.06 -3.51 7.32
CA LEU A 88 -3.18 -3.41 6.38
C LEU A 88 -4.57 -3.38 7.06
N LYS A 89 -4.63 -3.23 8.39
CA LYS A 89 -5.87 -3.18 9.18
C LYS A 89 -6.09 -1.78 9.73
N ASP A 90 -5.07 -1.20 10.32
CA ASP A 90 -5.08 0.17 10.82
C ASP A 90 -4.49 1.12 9.79
N TRP A 91 -5.32 2.04 9.31
CA TRP A 91 -4.97 3.00 8.27
C TRP A 91 -5.03 4.43 8.78
N TYR A 92 -4.02 5.20 8.38
CA TYR A 92 -3.87 6.60 8.75
C TYR A 92 -3.73 7.48 7.52
N ALA A 93 -4.25 8.70 7.62
CA ALA A 93 -4.06 9.77 6.65
C ALA A 93 -3.58 11.03 7.38
N SER A 94 -2.87 11.92 6.67
CA SER A 94 -2.49 13.21 7.22
C SER A 94 -3.72 14.05 7.59
N LEU A 95 -3.59 14.84 8.65
CA LEU A 95 -4.71 15.60 9.22
C LEU A 95 -4.40 17.08 9.39
N THR A 96 -3.32 17.43 10.10
CA THR A 96 -2.93 18.83 10.29
C THR A 96 -1.50 19.10 9.86
N TRP A 97 -1.27 20.33 9.42
CA TRP A 97 0.01 20.81 8.93
C TRP A 97 0.51 21.97 9.79
N GLY A 98 1.81 21.97 10.06
CA GLY A 98 2.49 23.02 10.80
C GLY A 98 2.78 24.24 9.94
N GLN A 99 3.20 25.34 10.58
CA GLN A 99 3.66 26.55 9.88
C GLN A 99 4.97 26.33 9.09
N ASP A 100 5.66 25.24 9.38
CA ASP A 100 6.85 24.74 8.69
C ASP A 100 6.53 24.03 7.37
N GLY A 101 5.25 23.79 7.07
CA GLY A 101 4.82 23.05 5.89
C GLY A 101 4.96 21.54 6.02
N LEU A 102 5.10 21.03 7.24
CA LEU A 102 5.18 19.60 7.55
C LEU A 102 3.84 19.08 8.13
N VAL A 103 3.61 17.76 8.06
CA VAL A 103 2.49 17.08 8.72
C VAL A 103 2.80 16.94 10.22
N HIS A 104 1.87 17.35 11.08
CA HIS A 104 2.04 17.28 12.55
C HIS A 104 1.01 16.39 13.24
N SER A 105 -0.03 15.97 12.54
CA SER A 105 -0.98 15.00 13.07
C SER A 105 -1.63 14.17 11.98
N TYR A 106 -2.14 13.02 12.38
CA TYR A 106 -2.81 12.05 11.52
C TYR A 106 -4.21 11.72 12.03
N MET A 107 -5.02 11.23 11.10
CA MET A 107 -6.34 10.70 11.33
C MET A 107 -6.29 9.19 11.14
N GLN A 108 -6.65 8.43 12.18
CA GLN A 108 -6.96 7.00 12.03
C GLN A 108 -8.38 6.85 11.47
N ALA A 109 -8.55 6.02 10.45
CA ALA A 109 -9.83 5.88 9.75
C ALA A 109 -10.27 4.41 9.61
N ASP A 110 -11.58 4.23 9.60
CA ASP A 110 -12.23 2.98 9.19
C ASP A 110 -12.23 2.91 7.65
N VAL A 111 -11.68 1.84 7.09
CA VAL A 111 -11.68 1.56 5.65
C VAL A 111 -12.64 0.42 5.33
N ASN A 112 -13.38 0.52 4.22
CA ASN A 112 -14.21 -0.60 3.74
C ASN A 112 -13.39 -1.59 2.90
N GLU A 113 -14.05 -2.63 2.40
CA GLU A 113 -13.42 -3.70 1.60
C GLU A 113 -12.77 -3.20 0.29
N THR A 114 -13.22 -2.05 -0.23
CA THR A 114 -12.64 -1.39 -1.41
C THR A 114 -11.49 -0.44 -1.07
N GLY A 115 -11.16 -0.30 0.21
CA GLY A 115 -10.16 0.65 0.69
C GLY A 115 -10.67 2.08 0.84
N GLU A 116 -11.97 2.35 0.60
CA GLU A 116 -12.55 3.67 0.81
C GLU A 116 -12.56 3.99 2.30
N TYR A 117 -12.11 5.18 2.65
CA TYR A 117 -12.27 5.70 3.99
C TYR A 117 -13.75 6.01 4.25
N THR A 118 -14.33 5.34 5.23
CA THR A 118 -15.76 5.47 5.57
C THR A 118 -16.00 6.47 6.69
N ARG A 119 -15.09 6.55 7.67
CA ARG A 119 -15.18 7.47 8.82
C ARG A 119 -13.83 7.56 9.53
N ASP A 120 -13.58 8.66 10.23
CA ASP A 120 -12.52 8.69 11.24
C ASP A 120 -12.93 7.94 12.52
N LYS A 121 -11.98 7.32 13.22
CA LYS A 121 -12.30 6.55 14.44
C LYS A 121 -12.78 7.43 15.60
N THR A 122 -12.53 8.75 15.57
CA THR A 122 -12.99 9.66 16.63
C THR A 122 -14.36 10.29 16.35
N GLY A 123 -14.88 10.18 15.12
CA GLY A 123 -16.09 10.86 14.67
C GLY A 123 -15.95 12.38 14.54
N THR A 124 -14.73 12.91 14.60
CA THR A 124 -14.46 14.35 14.64
C THR A 124 -14.25 14.93 13.24
N TYR A 125 -13.88 14.09 12.26
CA TYR A 125 -13.50 14.52 10.92
C TYR A 125 -14.39 13.89 9.86
N THR A 126 -14.97 14.72 8.98
CA THR A 126 -15.70 14.24 7.80
C THR A 126 -14.74 14.08 6.63
N ILE A 127 -14.80 12.92 5.97
CA ILE A 127 -13.97 12.60 4.81
C ILE A 127 -14.76 12.97 3.56
N ASP A 128 -14.50 14.16 3.03
CA ASP A 128 -15.11 14.71 1.81
C ASP A 128 -14.04 15.47 1.01
N PRO A 129 -13.82 15.15 -0.29
CA PRO A 129 -14.45 14.06 -1.06
C PRO A 129 -14.05 12.66 -0.58
N ALA A 130 -14.75 11.64 -1.07
CA ALA A 130 -14.38 10.23 -0.85
C ALA A 130 -12.93 9.97 -1.28
N ARG A 131 -12.19 9.22 -0.46
CA ARG A 131 -10.79 8.88 -0.67
C ARG A 131 -10.55 7.42 -0.33
N TYR A 132 -9.49 6.86 -0.91
CA TYR A 132 -9.16 5.45 -0.76
C TYR A 132 -7.73 5.30 -0.26
N ALA A 133 -7.56 4.45 0.73
CA ALA A 133 -6.27 4.14 1.32
C ALA A 133 -5.42 3.26 0.40
N PHE A 134 -6.07 2.28 -0.24
CA PHE A 134 -5.42 1.27 -1.05
C PHE A 134 -6.31 0.77 -2.18
N ILE A 135 -5.71 0.10 -3.16
CA ILE A 135 -6.38 -0.80 -4.10
C ILE A 135 -6.17 -2.22 -3.57
N LYS A 136 -7.23 -3.03 -3.50
CA LYS A 136 -7.18 -4.45 -3.13
C LYS A 136 -7.58 -5.33 -4.30
N SER A 137 -6.81 -6.39 -4.52
CA SER A 137 -7.09 -7.42 -5.53
C SER A 137 -7.01 -8.80 -4.92
N GLU A 138 -7.94 -9.68 -5.30
CA GLU A 138 -8.09 -10.99 -4.68
C GLU A 138 -7.97 -12.11 -5.72
N TYR A 139 -7.10 -13.05 -5.40
CA TYR A 139 -6.71 -14.14 -6.27
C TYR A 139 -6.75 -15.46 -5.51
N VAL A 140 -6.87 -16.55 -6.27
CA VAL A 140 -6.55 -17.90 -5.81
C VAL A 140 -5.30 -18.36 -6.54
N ILE A 141 -4.31 -18.80 -5.77
CA ILE A 141 -3.10 -19.44 -6.28
C ILE A 141 -3.18 -20.94 -5.99
N TYR A 142 -2.91 -21.77 -7.00
CA TYR A 142 -3.14 -23.21 -6.91
C TYR A 142 -2.23 -23.96 -7.86
N THR A 143 -2.08 -25.26 -7.63
CA THR A 143 -1.26 -26.12 -8.48
C THR A 143 -2.06 -26.75 -9.63
N VAL A 144 -1.37 -27.02 -10.74
CA VAL A 144 -2.00 -27.60 -11.95
C VAL A 144 -2.42 -29.06 -11.75
N THR A 145 -1.71 -29.81 -10.91
CA THR A 145 -1.90 -31.26 -10.75
C THR A 145 -2.32 -31.62 -9.33
N GLN A 146 -3.32 -32.50 -9.20
CA GLN A 146 -3.88 -32.91 -7.90
C GLN A 146 -2.88 -33.55 -6.92
N THR A 147 -1.73 -34.02 -7.38
CA THR A 147 -0.74 -34.73 -6.55
C THR A 147 0.53 -33.91 -6.25
N GLY A 148 0.61 -32.66 -6.70
CA GLY A 148 1.79 -31.81 -6.50
C GLY A 148 1.52 -30.71 -5.49
N THR A 149 2.51 -30.38 -4.67
CA THR A 149 2.52 -29.14 -3.87
C THR A 149 3.72 -28.29 -4.27
N CYS A 150 3.62 -26.99 -4.04
CA CYS A 150 4.73 -26.08 -4.26
C CYS A 150 4.84 -25.01 -3.16
N ASP A 151 6.05 -24.51 -3.02
CA ASP A 151 6.33 -23.27 -2.29
C ASP A 151 6.32 -22.10 -3.27
N VAL A 152 5.75 -20.98 -2.85
CA VAL A 152 5.63 -19.78 -3.68
C VAL A 152 6.63 -18.73 -3.24
N TYR A 153 7.33 -18.16 -4.21
CA TYR A 153 8.32 -17.09 -4.05
C TYR A 153 8.04 -15.96 -5.05
N LEU A 154 8.67 -14.81 -4.86
CA LEU A 154 8.82 -13.83 -5.93
C LEU A 154 9.66 -14.43 -7.08
N ALA A 155 9.23 -14.20 -8.32
CA ALA A 155 9.97 -14.64 -9.51
C ALA A 155 10.98 -13.56 -9.93
N ALA A 156 12.19 -13.62 -9.36
CA ALA A 156 13.26 -12.71 -9.74
C ALA A 156 13.91 -13.14 -11.05
N GLU A 157 14.11 -12.18 -11.95
CA GLU A 157 14.91 -12.35 -13.16
C GLU A 157 16.00 -11.28 -13.20
N ASP A 158 17.15 -11.60 -13.79
CA ASP A 158 18.27 -10.66 -13.86
C ASP A 158 17.87 -9.37 -14.62
N GLY A 159 17.96 -8.23 -13.95
CA GLY A 159 17.61 -6.93 -14.51
C GLY A 159 16.10 -6.68 -14.69
N VAL A 160 15.25 -7.56 -14.15
CA VAL A 160 13.79 -7.38 -14.16
C VAL A 160 13.25 -7.67 -12.75
N PRO A 161 12.82 -6.62 -12.02
CA PRO A 161 12.20 -6.80 -10.72
C PRO A 161 10.99 -7.72 -10.76
N ALA A 162 10.81 -8.54 -9.72
CA ALA A 162 9.65 -9.44 -9.61
C ALA A 162 8.34 -8.64 -9.52
N VAL A 163 8.39 -7.43 -8.98
CA VAL A 163 7.27 -6.50 -8.96
C VAL A 163 7.60 -5.25 -9.78
N GLN A 164 6.84 -5.05 -10.86
CA GLN A 164 7.07 -3.97 -11.81
C GLN A 164 5.93 -2.94 -11.72
N VAL A 165 6.30 -1.66 -11.66
CA VAL A 165 5.37 -0.54 -11.69
C VAL A 165 5.63 0.24 -12.97
N THR A 166 4.70 0.15 -13.91
CA THR A 166 4.81 0.79 -15.22
C THR A 166 3.78 1.90 -15.33
N ALA A 167 4.22 3.13 -15.53
CA ALA A 167 3.32 4.24 -15.83
C ALA A 167 2.85 4.16 -17.29
N THR A 168 1.55 4.30 -17.49
CA THR A 168 0.92 4.54 -18.80
C THR A 168 0.54 6.02 -18.89
N GLY A 169 1.17 6.74 -19.83
CA GLY A 169 1.07 8.19 -19.97
C GLY A 169 2.43 8.88 -19.81
N THR A 170 2.43 10.21 -19.73
CA THR A 170 3.63 10.98 -19.37
C THR A 170 3.56 11.28 -17.88
N ALA A 171 4.36 10.57 -17.08
CA ALA A 171 4.49 10.86 -15.66
C ALA A 171 4.97 12.30 -15.45
N THR A 172 4.20 13.06 -14.66
CA THR A 172 4.56 14.43 -14.28
C THR A 172 5.43 14.44 -13.02
N SER A 173 5.46 13.33 -12.27
CA SER A 173 6.29 13.15 -11.08
C SER A 173 6.81 11.70 -10.94
N ASP A 174 7.87 11.52 -10.18
CA ASP A 174 8.34 10.22 -9.69
C ASP A 174 7.83 9.91 -8.28
N ILE A 175 6.97 10.75 -7.70
CA ILE A 175 6.42 10.59 -6.35
C ILE A 175 5.67 9.27 -6.23
N ILE A 176 4.70 9.05 -7.12
CA ILE A 176 3.87 7.85 -7.05
C ILE A 176 4.71 6.57 -7.14
N PRO A 177 5.55 6.35 -8.15
CA PRO A 177 6.34 5.12 -8.22
C PRO A 177 7.37 4.98 -7.09
N LYS A 178 7.84 6.09 -6.48
CA LYS A 178 8.80 6.03 -5.35
C LYS A 178 8.14 5.81 -4.00
N SER A 179 6.91 6.28 -3.80
CA SER A 179 6.14 6.10 -2.58
C SER A 179 5.18 4.90 -2.64
N LEU A 180 5.16 4.14 -3.74
CA LEU A 180 4.25 3.02 -3.90
C LEU A 180 4.73 1.80 -3.11
N ARG A 181 3.80 1.20 -2.37
CA ARG A 181 3.97 -0.08 -1.68
C ARG A 181 3.02 -1.13 -2.25
N VAL A 182 3.48 -2.37 -2.31
CA VAL A 182 2.72 -3.55 -2.74
C VAL A 182 2.74 -4.57 -1.61
N GLY A 183 1.65 -4.67 -0.85
CA GLY A 183 1.46 -5.65 0.21
C GLY A 183 0.89 -6.95 -0.35
N ILE A 184 1.50 -8.08 -0.02
CA ILE A 184 1.05 -9.41 -0.39
C ILE A 184 0.56 -10.11 0.87
N THR A 185 -0.71 -10.49 0.86
CA THR A 185 -1.30 -11.29 1.94
C THR A 185 -1.67 -12.68 1.45
N MET A 186 -1.67 -13.63 2.38
CA MET A 186 -2.09 -15.00 2.15
C MET A 186 -3.15 -15.40 3.16
N GLN A 187 -4.04 -16.30 2.74
CA GLN A 187 -5.04 -16.93 3.60
C GLN A 187 -5.36 -18.32 3.05
N ASP A 188 -5.62 -19.27 3.94
CA ASP A 188 -5.95 -20.64 3.54
C ASP A 188 -7.39 -20.74 2.99
N LEU A 189 -7.65 -21.84 2.27
CA LEU A 189 -8.97 -22.25 1.83
C LEU A 189 -9.39 -23.56 2.52
N ASP A 190 -10.65 -23.63 2.93
CA ASP A 190 -11.36 -24.88 3.21
C ASP A 190 -12.34 -25.13 2.07
N GLY A 191 -11.90 -25.90 1.07
CA GLY A 191 -12.57 -26.01 -0.22
C GLY A 191 -12.57 -24.67 -0.97
N THR A 192 -13.72 -24.00 -1.03
CA THR A 192 -13.86 -22.68 -1.70
C THR A 192 -14.06 -21.53 -0.72
N ILE A 193 -13.94 -21.77 0.59
CA ILE A 193 -14.24 -20.80 1.64
C ILE A 193 -12.92 -20.36 2.30
N PRO A 194 -12.68 -19.05 2.50
CA PRO A 194 -11.54 -18.58 3.27
C PRO A 194 -11.50 -19.21 4.67
N SER A 195 -10.34 -19.71 5.08
CA SER A 195 -10.10 -20.32 6.38
C SER A 195 -8.88 -19.68 7.06
N GLY A 196 -8.94 -19.54 8.38
CA GLY A 196 -7.91 -18.84 9.15
C GLY A 196 -7.88 -17.33 8.93
N ASP A 197 -6.89 -16.67 9.52
CA ASP A 197 -6.70 -15.23 9.39
C ASP A 197 -5.99 -14.89 8.08
N GLU A 198 -6.32 -13.73 7.51
CA GLU A 198 -5.50 -13.11 6.46
C GLU A 198 -4.19 -12.59 7.08
N GLU A 199 -3.06 -13.03 6.53
CA GLU A 199 -1.72 -12.69 7.01
C GLU A 199 -0.97 -11.84 5.98
N LEU A 200 -0.43 -10.70 6.42
CA LEU A 200 0.52 -9.92 5.63
C LEU A 200 1.88 -10.60 5.63
N VAL A 201 2.30 -11.09 4.47
CA VAL A 201 3.52 -11.90 4.35
C VAL A 201 4.72 -11.06 3.91
N LEU A 202 4.50 -10.10 3.01
CA LEU A 202 5.57 -9.28 2.45
C LEU A 202 5.04 -7.95 1.93
N VAL A 203 5.82 -6.89 2.10
CA VAL A 203 5.63 -5.61 1.41
C VAL A 203 6.79 -5.36 0.45
N TYR A 204 6.48 -5.07 -0.81
CA TYR A 204 7.46 -4.68 -1.82
C TYR A 204 7.36 -3.18 -2.11
N ALA A 205 8.49 -2.53 -2.39
CA ALA A 205 8.49 -1.22 -3.03
C ALA A 205 9.43 -1.17 -4.24
N PRO A 206 9.14 -0.34 -5.27
CA PRO A 206 10.03 -0.23 -6.43
C PRO A 206 11.41 0.34 -6.10
N TYR A 207 11.49 1.12 -5.01
CA TYR A 207 12.71 1.78 -4.54
C TYR A 207 12.90 1.53 -3.04
N ASP A 208 14.15 1.56 -2.59
CA ASP A 208 14.45 1.56 -1.16
C ASP A 208 14.04 2.90 -0.55
N GLU A 209 13.51 2.86 0.66
CA GLU A 209 13.24 4.05 1.46
C GLU A 209 14.33 4.19 2.52
N THR A 210 15.01 5.33 2.49
CA THR A 210 16.14 5.63 3.38
C THR A 210 16.08 7.03 3.97
N GLY A 211 15.20 7.88 3.43
CA GLY A 211 14.97 9.24 3.88
C GLY A 211 13.71 9.31 4.73
N LYS A 212 13.13 10.50 4.80
CA LYS A 212 11.93 10.79 5.58
C LYS A 212 11.03 11.72 4.81
N GLY A 213 9.73 11.50 4.90
CA GLY A 213 8.71 12.34 4.31
C GLY A 213 8.60 13.74 4.93
N ASN A 214 7.47 14.39 4.67
CA ASN A 214 7.17 15.72 5.19
C ASN A 214 6.59 15.70 6.61
N ASP A 215 6.86 14.67 7.40
CA ASP A 215 6.38 14.55 8.77
C ASP A 215 7.26 15.37 9.73
N GLY A 216 6.64 16.18 10.58
CA GLY A 216 7.34 17.00 11.58
C GLY A 216 8.14 16.16 12.58
N THR A 217 7.72 14.91 12.79
CA THR A 217 8.38 13.90 13.63
C THR A 217 9.04 12.78 12.82
N GLY A 218 9.19 12.97 11.50
CA GLY A 218 9.73 11.98 10.57
C GLY A 218 11.09 11.43 10.97
N ILE A 219 11.26 10.12 10.78
CA ILE A 219 12.52 9.40 10.98
C ILE A 219 12.92 8.73 9.67
N ASP A 220 14.20 8.41 9.53
CA ASP A 220 14.75 7.85 8.30
C ASP A 220 14.31 6.39 8.08
N GLY A 221 14.07 6.02 6.83
CA GLY A 221 13.84 4.65 6.38
C GLY A 221 12.37 4.27 6.27
N TRP A 222 12.10 2.97 6.19
CA TRP A 222 10.75 2.44 6.09
C TRP A 222 9.96 2.68 7.37
N THR A 223 9.02 3.63 7.30
CA THR A 223 8.19 4.04 8.43
C THR A 223 6.71 3.86 8.17
N TYR A 224 5.94 3.94 9.26
CA TYR A 224 4.50 4.08 9.21
C TYR A 224 4.03 5.04 10.30
N VAL A 225 2.79 5.51 10.18
CA VAL A 225 2.10 6.28 11.21
C VAL A 225 1.63 5.35 12.33
N ALA A 226 2.25 5.47 13.50
CA ALA A 226 1.96 4.63 14.66
C ALA A 226 0.69 5.06 15.39
N ASP A 227 0.43 6.36 15.43
CA ASP A 227 -0.74 6.96 16.07
C ASP A 227 -1.04 8.34 15.47
N THR A 228 -1.92 9.12 16.11
CA THR A 228 -2.34 10.43 15.61
C THR A 228 -1.26 11.52 15.61
N ALA A 229 -0.05 11.25 16.11
CA ALA A 229 1.04 12.23 16.19
C ALA A 229 2.45 11.67 15.88
N ASN A 230 2.62 10.34 15.90
CA ASN A 230 3.94 9.71 15.83
C ASN A 230 4.08 8.79 14.62
N VAL A 231 5.30 8.76 14.08
CA VAL A 231 5.76 7.74 13.14
C VAL A 231 6.67 6.74 13.84
N ALA A 232 6.77 5.52 13.30
CA ALA A 232 7.65 4.48 13.80
C ALA A 232 8.21 3.62 12.65
N PRO A 233 9.32 2.88 12.87
CA PRO A 233 9.80 1.91 11.89
C PRO A 233 8.78 0.80 11.68
N VAL A 234 8.64 0.35 10.43
CA VAL A 234 7.76 -0.77 10.08
C VAL A 234 8.24 -2.07 10.73
N THR A 235 7.29 -2.98 11.01
CA THR A 235 7.60 -4.31 11.57
C THR A 235 7.36 -5.44 10.58
N TYR A 236 6.67 -5.18 9.47
CA TYR A 236 6.43 -6.17 8.42
C TYR A 236 7.72 -6.48 7.64
N ALA A 237 7.77 -7.68 7.08
CA ALA A 237 8.81 -8.05 6.14
C ALA A 237 8.71 -7.18 4.88
N HIS A 238 9.84 -6.65 4.43
CA HIS A 238 9.87 -5.81 3.24
C HIS A 238 11.11 -6.01 2.38
N VAL A 239 10.93 -5.78 1.09
CA VAL A 239 11.96 -5.89 0.03
C VAL A 239 11.75 -4.78 -0.99
N TYR A 240 12.75 -4.52 -1.83
CA TYR A 240 12.65 -3.45 -2.81
C TYR A 240 13.46 -3.69 -4.07
N GLY A 241 13.00 -3.14 -5.20
CA GLY A 241 13.69 -3.25 -6.48
C GLY A 241 14.13 -4.69 -6.78
N GLU A 242 15.44 -4.91 -6.91
CA GLU A 242 16.04 -6.25 -7.10
C GLU A 242 16.64 -6.84 -5.80
N ASN A 243 16.47 -6.17 -4.65
CA ASN A 243 16.89 -6.68 -3.35
C ASN A 243 15.72 -7.42 -2.67
N TYR A 244 15.78 -8.75 -2.72
CA TYR A 244 14.76 -9.63 -2.16
C TYR A 244 15.10 -10.18 -0.77
N ILE A 245 16.10 -9.61 -0.10
CA ILE A 245 16.54 -10.04 1.22
C ILE A 245 16.06 -9.03 2.26
N TRP A 246 15.11 -9.44 3.09
CA TRP A 246 14.75 -8.73 4.31
C TRP A 246 15.63 -9.18 5.47
N THR A 247 16.02 -8.26 6.35
CA THR A 247 16.69 -8.59 7.61
C THR A 247 15.80 -8.21 8.77
N ASP A 248 15.39 -9.20 9.56
CA ASP A 248 14.48 -8.99 10.67
C ASP A 248 15.15 -8.29 11.86
N SER A 249 14.36 -8.03 12.91
CA SER A 249 14.85 -7.42 14.15
C SER A 249 15.89 -8.30 14.89
N SER A 250 15.90 -9.61 14.65
CA SER A 250 16.85 -10.58 15.22
C SER A 250 18.15 -10.71 14.41
N LYS A 251 18.27 -9.98 13.29
CA LYS A 251 19.35 -10.05 12.30
C LYS A 251 19.36 -11.34 11.47
N ALA A 252 18.26 -12.09 11.48
CA ALA A 252 18.04 -13.16 10.51
C ALA A 252 17.72 -12.57 9.14
N GLN A 253 18.28 -13.18 8.11
CA GLN A 253 18.01 -12.81 6.73
C GLN A 253 16.94 -13.73 6.15
N HIS A 254 16.10 -13.16 5.30
CA HIS A 254 14.97 -13.82 4.65
C HIS A 254 14.98 -13.47 3.16
N ASN A 255 15.26 -14.45 2.32
CA ASN A 255 15.25 -14.30 0.87
C ASN A 255 13.92 -14.79 0.29
N TYR A 256 13.15 -13.87 -0.27
CA TYR A 256 11.80 -14.12 -0.77
C TYR A 256 11.73 -14.44 -2.26
N ALA A 257 12.85 -14.48 -2.99
CA ALA A 257 12.85 -14.63 -4.44
C ALA A 257 13.52 -15.92 -4.93
N ALA A 258 12.79 -16.71 -5.70
CA ALA A 258 13.36 -17.85 -6.40
C ALA A 258 14.29 -17.39 -7.53
N GLN A 259 15.33 -18.17 -7.79
CA GLN A 259 16.30 -17.89 -8.84
C GLN A 259 15.88 -18.57 -10.14
N LYS A 260 15.88 -17.81 -11.23
CA LYS A 260 15.64 -18.35 -12.58
C LYS A 260 16.88 -19.06 -13.11
N ASN A 261 16.73 -20.32 -13.51
CA ASN A 261 17.76 -21.11 -14.18
C ASN A 261 17.19 -21.70 -15.48
N GLY A 262 17.46 -21.02 -16.59
CA GLY A 262 16.83 -21.34 -17.87
C GLY A 262 15.31 -21.12 -17.82
N ALA A 263 14.54 -22.20 -17.95
CA ALA A 263 13.07 -22.17 -17.96
C ALA A 263 12.44 -22.55 -16.61
N VAL A 264 13.24 -22.72 -15.54
CA VAL A 264 12.77 -23.22 -14.24
C VAL A 264 13.23 -22.28 -13.13
N TYR A 265 12.40 -22.12 -12.10
CA TYR A 265 12.77 -21.45 -10.86
C TYR A 265 13.14 -22.46 -9.79
N THR A 266 14.18 -22.14 -9.02
CA THR A 266 14.59 -22.91 -7.85
C THR A 266 14.55 -22.01 -6.60
N ALA A 267 14.18 -22.60 -5.47
CA ALA A 267 14.21 -21.89 -4.19
C ALA A 267 15.61 -21.31 -3.91
N PRO A 268 15.72 -20.20 -3.15
CA PRO A 268 16.99 -19.66 -2.72
C PRO A 268 17.88 -20.72 -2.08
N THR A 269 19.18 -20.72 -2.42
CA THR A 269 20.16 -21.65 -1.82
C THR A 269 20.46 -21.33 -0.35
N SER A 270 20.08 -20.15 0.13
CA SER A 270 20.28 -19.71 1.51
C SER A 270 19.12 -18.81 1.93
N ASN A 271 18.72 -18.92 3.20
CA ASN A 271 17.72 -18.05 3.81
C ASN A 271 16.36 -18.05 3.09
N ALA A 272 16.01 -19.12 2.38
CA ALA A 272 14.76 -19.21 1.63
C ALA A 272 13.56 -18.98 2.57
N THR A 273 12.74 -18.01 2.21
CA THR A 273 11.48 -17.69 2.90
C THR A 273 10.38 -17.62 1.87
N THR A 274 9.31 -18.37 2.08
CA THR A 274 8.20 -18.47 1.14
C THR A 274 7.20 -17.34 1.36
N LEU A 275 6.50 -16.95 0.29
CA LEU A 275 5.26 -16.16 0.40
C LEU A 275 4.11 -17.05 0.85
N ALA A 276 4.08 -18.29 0.36
CA ALA A 276 3.14 -19.32 0.79
C ALA A 276 3.82 -20.68 0.68
N SER A 277 3.64 -21.55 1.68
CA SER A 277 4.10 -22.93 1.61
C SER A 277 2.95 -23.88 1.31
N ASP A 278 3.30 -25.03 0.71
CA ASP A 278 2.35 -26.13 0.51
C ASP A 278 1.08 -25.71 -0.23
N VAL A 279 1.23 -24.81 -1.22
CA VAL A 279 0.15 -24.52 -2.15
C VAL A 279 -0.07 -25.78 -2.96
N ASP A 280 -1.28 -26.31 -2.89
CA ASP A 280 -1.70 -27.54 -3.54
C ASP A 280 -2.78 -27.27 -4.59
N TYR A 281 -3.52 -28.29 -4.96
CA TYR A 281 -4.57 -28.21 -5.97
C TYR A 281 -5.78 -27.39 -5.50
N ASP A 282 -6.13 -27.43 -4.21
CA ASP A 282 -7.25 -26.65 -3.68
C ASP A 282 -6.85 -25.17 -3.52
N GLY A 283 -5.56 -24.93 -3.30
CA GLY A 283 -4.93 -23.62 -3.40
C GLY A 283 -5.06 -22.77 -2.15
N LYS A 284 -4.60 -21.53 -2.26
CA LYS A 284 -4.66 -20.50 -1.21
C LYS A 284 -5.15 -19.18 -1.79
N ILE A 285 -5.76 -18.36 -0.94
CA ILE A 285 -6.12 -17.00 -1.31
C ILE A 285 -4.86 -16.14 -1.20
N MET A 286 -4.57 -15.41 -2.26
CA MET A 286 -3.58 -14.36 -2.26
C MET A 286 -4.29 -13.04 -2.49
N ARG A 287 -3.94 -12.00 -1.72
CA ARG A 287 -4.39 -10.64 -2.01
C ARG A 287 -3.22 -9.72 -2.20
N VAL A 288 -3.42 -8.75 -3.09
CA VAL A 288 -2.45 -7.70 -3.38
C VAL A 288 -3.07 -6.37 -3.00
N TYR A 289 -2.43 -5.67 -2.08
CA TYR A 289 -2.76 -4.32 -1.64
C TYR A 289 -1.75 -3.36 -2.23
N ILE A 290 -2.22 -2.26 -2.79
CA ILE A 290 -1.36 -1.18 -3.30
C ILE A 290 -1.75 0.11 -2.61
N TRP A 291 -0.80 0.77 -1.97
CA TRP A 291 -0.99 2.09 -1.39
C TRP A 291 0.21 2.98 -1.70
N ILE A 292 0.03 4.28 -1.44
CA ILE A 292 1.10 5.27 -1.47
C ILE A 292 1.46 5.54 -0.02
N GLU A 293 2.65 5.17 0.41
CA GLU A 293 3.09 5.38 1.79
C GLU A 293 3.31 6.86 2.06
N GLY A 294 2.51 7.39 2.97
CA GLY A 294 2.46 8.82 3.27
C GLY A 294 3.72 9.35 3.96
N THR A 295 4.52 8.46 4.56
CA THR A 295 5.74 8.82 5.33
C THR A 295 7.03 8.73 4.52
N ASP A 296 6.95 8.28 3.26
CA ASP A 296 8.12 8.15 2.37
C ASP A 296 8.71 9.51 1.98
N GLU A 297 10.04 9.55 1.73
CA GLU A 297 10.78 10.77 1.41
C GLU A 297 10.21 11.50 0.19
N GLN A 298 9.69 10.74 -0.77
CA GLN A 298 9.11 11.32 -1.98
C GLN A 298 7.64 11.72 -1.82
N CYS A 299 6.98 11.33 -0.73
CA CYS A 299 5.62 11.77 -0.41
C CYS A 299 5.63 13.17 0.22
N VAL A 300 6.29 14.12 -0.44
CA VAL A 300 6.41 15.53 -0.04
C VAL A 300 5.49 16.42 -0.87
N ASN A 301 5.00 17.50 -0.28
CA ASN A 301 4.13 18.44 -0.97
C ASN A 301 4.94 19.28 -1.97
N ASN A 302 4.98 18.89 -3.24
CA ASN A 302 5.63 19.64 -4.31
C ASN A 302 4.59 20.21 -5.30
N SER A 303 3.91 21.30 -4.93
CA SER A 303 3.12 22.09 -5.89
C SER A 303 2.05 21.32 -6.70
N SER A 304 0.87 21.16 -6.10
CA SER A 304 -0.49 21.28 -6.69
C SER A 304 -0.88 20.74 -8.08
N GLU A 305 -0.04 20.04 -8.83
CA GLU A 305 -0.45 19.44 -10.11
C GLU A 305 -0.82 17.96 -9.91
N GLU A 306 -2.09 17.64 -10.22
CA GLU A 306 -2.59 16.27 -10.22
C GLU A 306 -1.78 15.42 -11.21
N ASP A 307 -1.21 14.30 -10.74
CA ASP A 307 -0.61 13.31 -11.63
C ASP A 307 -1.74 12.49 -12.28
N GLN A 308 -1.97 12.75 -13.58
CA GLN A 308 -2.97 12.04 -14.39
C GLN A 308 -2.46 10.67 -14.89
N SER A 309 -1.26 10.26 -14.45
CA SER A 309 -0.70 8.98 -14.87
C SER A 309 -1.49 7.82 -14.29
N THR A 310 -1.55 6.78 -15.11
CA THR A 310 -2.11 5.49 -14.72
C THR A 310 -0.95 4.53 -14.50
N PHE A 311 -1.05 3.65 -13.51
CA PHE A 311 0.05 2.76 -13.14
C PHE A 311 -0.39 1.31 -13.21
N GLN A 312 0.32 0.52 -13.99
CA GLN A 312 0.19 -0.93 -14.03
C GLN A 312 1.17 -1.55 -13.03
N VAL A 313 0.68 -2.36 -12.11
CA VAL A 313 1.51 -3.13 -11.18
C VAL A 313 1.46 -4.60 -11.57
N THR A 314 2.61 -5.19 -11.88
CA THR A 314 2.73 -6.62 -12.17
C THR A 314 3.51 -7.28 -11.05
N VAL A 315 2.95 -8.32 -10.43
CA VAL A 315 3.60 -9.15 -9.40
C VAL A 315 3.92 -10.50 -10.03
N SER A 316 5.19 -10.85 -10.16
CA SER A 316 5.63 -12.11 -10.74
C SER A 316 5.98 -13.11 -9.64
N LEU A 317 5.42 -14.31 -9.73
CA LEU A 317 5.51 -15.38 -8.74
C LEU A 317 6.08 -16.66 -9.36
N ALA A 318 6.88 -17.36 -8.57
CA ALA A 318 7.45 -18.64 -8.91
C ALA A 318 6.94 -19.70 -7.93
N GLY A 319 6.25 -20.72 -8.44
CA GLY A 319 5.98 -21.94 -7.68
C GLY A 319 7.14 -22.92 -7.84
N VAL A 320 7.78 -23.31 -6.75
CA VAL A 320 8.87 -24.29 -6.70
C VAL A 320 8.31 -25.58 -6.12
N ALA A 321 8.27 -26.64 -6.94
CA ALA A 321 7.72 -27.94 -6.54
C ALA A 321 8.50 -28.56 -5.36
N LYS A 322 7.78 -29.30 -4.51
CA LYS A 322 8.34 -30.14 -3.44
C LYS A 322 8.45 -31.60 -3.84
#